data_AF-A0A8B3C316-F1
#
_entry.id   AF-A0A8B3C316-F1
#
_cell.length_a   1.000
_cell.length_b   1.000
_cell.length_c   1.000
_cell.angle_alpha   90.00
_cell.angle_beta   90.00
_cell.angle_gamma   90.00
#
_symmetry.space_group_name_H-M   'P 1'
#
loop_
_entity.id
_entity.type
_entity.pdbx_description
1 polymer ?
#
loop_
_entity_poly.entity_id
_entity_poly.type
_entity_poly.pdbx_seq_one_letter_code
_entity_poly.pdbx_strand_id
1 'polypeptide(L)'
;LLNKKGDNFWHSVIVIDDFFNEINCDNELDDNAIQPKLFDNSADRKLFKELITQLNEFLKKKRRPFLKEQAEVMVTKYKNEDVFPKFGTEDWDIVRREGLENFVKELYEVEPAVFMKLNKEQKRVFLELLNLVMDSGERDSLFKILDAVVELDSNDRKEFAKILEITRLKQVVSTIKLISDRLLTLENLKKIVFNHTLQANEVRDLQSFIEKHYWIFGEEYRMVCAEEVKFEEALRKYIYILRGVSEKKYIAHPNKYKEMDLFLTGTDFRDGRPHNIVVEIKNPTTIKQLKSEQLNQLEQYMDVILKQDCFNDANEFWTFILIGQDYDDIVGRRVINKLTGLVQNDSNYSLYVKKWSEITNEVERRLKYLLDKLKIERATLSKSQSLNEVMNEVSNNTAAMVS
;
A
#
# COMPACT_ATOMS: atom_id res chain seq x y z
N LEU A 1 11.93 -49.79 -7.14
CA LEU A 1 11.26 -49.91 -8.45
C LEU A 1 10.58 -48.58 -8.73
N LEU A 2 10.88 -47.95 -9.86
CA LEU A 2 10.67 -46.50 -10.09
C LEU A 2 9.48 -46.18 -11.02
N ASN A 3 8.66 -47.17 -11.37
CA ASN A 3 7.49 -46.97 -12.24
C ASN A 3 6.44 -46.09 -11.52
N LYS A 4 5.69 -45.29 -12.29
CA LYS A 4 4.62 -44.38 -11.81
C LYS A 4 5.11 -43.19 -10.95
N LYS A 5 6.31 -42.67 -11.22
CA LYS A 5 6.84 -41.47 -10.55
C LYS A 5 6.55 -40.15 -11.28
N GLY A 6 5.62 -40.17 -12.22
CA GLY A 6 5.08 -38.97 -12.87
C GLY A 6 5.92 -38.38 -14.00
N ASP A 7 6.92 -39.11 -14.44
CA ASP A 7 7.90 -38.74 -15.47
C ASP A 7 7.78 -39.59 -16.74
N ASN A 8 6.83 -40.53 -16.79
CA ASN A 8 6.72 -41.52 -17.86
C ASN A 8 7.99 -42.38 -18.05
N PHE A 9 8.78 -42.58 -16.99
CA PHE A 9 9.93 -43.51 -17.02
C PHE A 9 9.46 -44.97 -16.91
N TRP A 10 8.86 -45.48 -17.98
CA TRP A 10 8.40 -46.86 -18.08
C TRP A 10 9.58 -47.80 -18.30
N HIS A 11 9.78 -48.74 -17.38
CA HIS A 11 10.86 -49.72 -17.47
C HIS A 11 10.45 -51.10 -16.95
N SER A 12 11.13 -52.11 -17.49
CA SER A 12 11.13 -53.48 -17.02
C SER A 12 12.58 -53.93 -16.85
N VAL A 13 12.86 -54.62 -15.75
CA VAL A 13 14.18 -55.22 -15.47
C VAL A 13 13.99 -56.72 -15.39
N ILE A 14 14.77 -57.46 -16.18
CA ILE A 14 14.77 -58.92 -16.21
C ILE A 14 16.14 -59.36 -15.68
N VAL A 15 16.15 -60.21 -14.65
CA VAL A 15 17.35 -60.84 -14.10
C VAL A 15 17.22 -62.34 -14.33
N ILE A 16 18.26 -62.95 -14.89
CA ILE A 16 18.30 -64.38 -15.20
C ILE A 16 19.50 -64.94 -14.44
N ASP A 17 19.24 -65.84 -13.49
CA ASP A 17 20.25 -66.52 -12.70
C ASP A 17 19.66 -67.82 -12.11
N ASP A 18 20.48 -68.85 -11.94
CA ASP A 18 20.05 -70.12 -11.37
C ASP A 18 19.61 -69.99 -9.89
N PHE A 19 20.07 -68.94 -9.19
CA PHE A 19 19.60 -68.54 -7.86
C PHE A 19 18.07 -68.46 -7.77
N PHE A 20 17.40 -68.08 -8.86
CA PHE A 20 15.94 -67.93 -8.88
C PHE A 20 15.18 -69.23 -9.15
N ASN A 21 15.88 -70.34 -9.42
CA ASN A 21 15.24 -71.65 -9.58
C ASN A 21 14.67 -72.18 -8.25
N GLU A 22 15.12 -71.64 -7.11
CA GLU A 22 14.69 -72.00 -5.76
C GLU A 22 13.62 -71.05 -5.19
N ILE A 23 13.02 -70.16 -6.00
CA ILE A 23 11.95 -69.27 -5.52
C ILE A 23 10.75 -70.10 -5.04
N ASN A 24 10.35 -69.87 -3.80
CA ASN A 24 9.12 -70.43 -3.24
C ASN A 24 7.97 -69.44 -3.49
N CYS A 25 7.16 -69.70 -4.52
CA CYS A 25 6.00 -68.86 -4.86
C CYS A 25 4.75 -69.16 -4.00
N ASP A 26 4.81 -70.18 -3.14
CA ASP A 26 3.61 -70.79 -2.59
C ASP A 26 3.19 -70.31 -1.19
N ASN A 27 3.94 -69.48 -0.44
CA ASN A 27 3.47 -69.07 0.91
C ASN A 27 3.83 -67.65 1.41
N GLU A 28 2.81 -67.09 2.09
CA GLU A 28 2.67 -65.98 3.06
C GLU A 28 3.59 -64.73 3.01
N LEU A 29 2.93 -63.59 3.22
CA LEU A 29 3.54 -62.27 3.39
C LEU A 29 4.53 -62.27 4.58
N ASP A 30 5.61 -61.49 4.46
CA ASP A 30 6.54 -61.26 5.56
C ASP A 30 5.86 -60.46 6.67
N ASP A 31 6.05 -60.84 7.95
CA ASP A 31 5.38 -60.23 9.12
C ASP A 31 5.63 -58.71 9.27
N ASN A 32 6.53 -58.15 8.46
CA ASN A 32 6.89 -56.74 8.43
C ASN A 32 6.97 -56.14 7.01
N ALA A 33 6.49 -56.81 5.94
CA ALA A 33 6.57 -56.25 4.57
C ALA A 33 5.39 -56.63 3.65
N ILE A 34 5.06 -55.70 2.74
CA ILE A 34 4.05 -55.83 1.66
C ILE A 34 4.56 -56.75 0.52
N GLN A 35 5.65 -57.49 0.71
CA GLN A 35 6.26 -58.33 -0.32
C GLN A 35 6.19 -59.82 0.07
N PRO A 36 5.92 -60.73 -0.90
CA PRO A 36 5.87 -62.17 -0.65
C PRO A 36 7.24 -62.69 -0.19
N LYS A 37 7.25 -63.72 0.69
CA LYS A 37 8.47 -64.43 1.09
C LYS A 37 8.96 -65.31 -0.07
N LEU A 38 9.84 -64.76 -0.91
CA LEU A 38 10.36 -65.46 -2.10
C LEU A 38 11.42 -66.54 -1.78
N PHE A 39 12.03 -66.50 -0.59
CA PHE A 39 13.11 -67.41 -0.18
C PHE A 39 12.98 -67.78 1.30
N ASP A 40 13.13 -69.07 1.63
CA ASP A 40 13.02 -69.60 3.00
C ASP A 40 14.27 -69.30 3.85
N ASN A 41 15.46 -69.45 3.24
CA ASN A 41 16.74 -69.23 3.90
C ASN A 41 17.00 -67.72 4.18
N SER A 42 17.51 -67.42 5.37
CA SER A 42 17.87 -66.05 5.76
C SER A 42 19.01 -65.46 4.94
N ALA A 43 19.96 -66.29 4.47
CA ALA A 43 21.07 -65.82 3.66
C ALA A 43 20.58 -65.32 2.28
N ASP A 44 19.71 -66.10 1.64
CA ASP A 44 19.16 -65.80 0.32
C ASP A 44 18.22 -64.60 0.34
N ARG A 45 17.44 -64.42 1.42
CA ARG A 45 16.67 -63.19 1.64
C ARG A 45 17.55 -61.95 1.74
N LYS A 46 18.71 -62.05 2.39
CA LYS A 46 19.66 -60.94 2.49
C LYS A 46 20.27 -60.63 1.13
N LEU A 47 20.68 -61.67 0.39
CA LEU A 47 21.21 -61.56 -0.96
C LEU A 47 20.20 -60.92 -1.93
N PHE A 48 18.94 -61.34 -1.88
CA PHE A 48 17.87 -60.76 -2.69
C PHE A 48 17.61 -59.29 -2.36
N LYS A 49 17.61 -58.90 -1.07
CA LYS A 49 17.50 -57.49 -0.66
C LYS A 49 18.67 -56.64 -1.18
N GLU A 50 19.88 -57.19 -1.15
CA GLU A 50 21.07 -56.53 -1.69
C GLU A 50 20.98 -56.38 -3.21
N LEU A 51 20.55 -57.42 -3.93
CA LEU A 51 20.27 -57.36 -5.35
C LEU A 51 19.23 -56.28 -5.67
N ILE A 52 18.08 -56.25 -4.98
CA ILE A 52 17.05 -55.21 -5.18
C ILE A 52 17.62 -53.81 -4.95
N THR A 53 18.52 -53.64 -3.98
CA THR A 53 19.20 -52.37 -3.72
C THR A 53 20.08 -51.99 -4.92
N GLN A 54 20.90 -52.92 -5.43
CA GLN A 54 21.74 -52.68 -6.61
C GLN A 54 20.92 -52.41 -7.87
N LEU A 55 19.83 -53.13 -8.10
CA LEU A 55 18.91 -52.90 -9.22
C LEU A 55 18.24 -51.53 -9.14
N ASN A 56 17.87 -51.07 -7.93
CA ASN A 56 17.33 -49.73 -7.74
C ASN A 56 18.39 -48.65 -8.04
N GLU A 57 19.64 -48.84 -7.62
CA GLU A 57 20.73 -47.92 -7.97
C GLU A 57 21.02 -47.91 -9.48
N PHE A 58 21.00 -49.08 -10.12
CA PHE A 58 21.10 -49.19 -11.58
C PHE A 58 19.97 -48.41 -12.27
N LEU A 59 18.72 -48.60 -11.83
CA LEU A 59 17.57 -47.90 -12.37
C LEU A 59 17.65 -46.39 -12.13
N LYS A 60 18.13 -45.92 -10.97
CA LYS A 60 18.35 -44.49 -10.72
C LYS A 60 19.38 -43.91 -11.70
N LYS A 61 20.47 -44.63 -11.97
CA LYS A 61 21.50 -44.22 -12.95
C LYS A 61 20.92 -44.14 -14.37
N LYS A 62 19.98 -45.01 -14.73
CA LYS A 62 19.28 -44.96 -16.03
C LYS A 62 18.19 -43.88 -16.09
N ARG A 63 17.50 -43.62 -14.97
CA ARG A 63 16.43 -42.62 -14.87
C ARG A 63 16.96 -41.20 -14.95
N ARG A 64 18.15 -40.91 -14.40
CA ARG A 64 18.73 -39.55 -14.39
C ARG A 64 18.89 -38.92 -15.79
N PRO A 65 19.55 -39.56 -16.78
CA PRO A 65 19.63 -39.02 -18.13
C PRO A 65 18.27 -38.82 -18.79
N PHE A 66 17.35 -39.77 -18.58
CA PHE A 66 15.98 -39.66 -19.09
C PHE A 66 15.26 -38.43 -18.52
N LEU A 67 15.37 -38.16 -17.22
CA LEU A 67 14.77 -37.00 -16.59
C LEU A 67 15.32 -35.68 -17.13
N LYS A 68 16.61 -35.61 -17.46
CA LYS A 68 17.24 -34.45 -18.09
C LYS A 68 16.62 -34.13 -19.44
N GLU A 69 16.46 -35.14 -20.29
CA GLU A 69 15.82 -34.97 -21.60
C GLU A 69 14.35 -34.58 -21.45
N GLN A 70 13.61 -35.22 -20.53
CA GLN A 70 12.21 -34.89 -20.28
C GLN A 70 12.02 -33.48 -19.70
N ALA A 71 12.94 -33.00 -18.88
CA ALA A 71 12.93 -31.63 -18.35
C ALA A 71 13.00 -30.59 -19.48
N GLU A 72 13.84 -30.80 -20.50
CA GLU A 72 13.92 -29.91 -21.67
C GLU A 72 12.63 -29.90 -22.49
N VAL A 73 12.05 -31.08 -22.73
CA VAL A 73 10.76 -31.22 -23.42
C VAL A 73 9.65 -30.50 -22.65
N MET A 74 9.61 -30.66 -21.33
CA MET A 74 8.61 -30.03 -20.46
C MET A 74 8.73 -28.51 -20.48
N VAL A 75 9.94 -27.96 -20.33
CA VAL A 75 10.18 -26.51 -20.41
C VAL A 75 9.78 -25.95 -21.78
N THR A 76 10.15 -26.63 -22.86
CA THR A 76 9.77 -26.22 -24.22
C THR A 76 8.25 -26.21 -24.40
N LYS A 77 7.56 -27.24 -23.89
CA LYS A 77 6.10 -27.29 -23.88
C LYS A 77 5.49 -26.13 -23.10
N TYR A 78 6.03 -25.80 -21.93
CA TYR A 78 5.53 -24.70 -21.10
C TYR A 78 5.78 -23.32 -21.75
N LYS A 79 6.89 -23.14 -22.46
CA LYS A 79 7.11 -21.95 -23.30
C LYS A 79 6.07 -21.84 -24.41
N ASN A 80 5.80 -22.94 -25.13
CA ASN A 80 4.80 -22.97 -26.20
C ASN A 80 3.37 -22.74 -25.69
N GLU A 81 3.07 -23.14 -24.45
CA GLU A 81 1.79 -22.87 -23.79
C GLU A 81 1.65 -21.43 -23.29
N ASP A 82 2.69 -20.60 -23.35
CA ASP A 82 2.76 -19.23 -22.82
C ASP A 82 2.41 -19.17 -21.33
N VAL A 83 3.00 -20.07 -20.53
CA VAL A 83 2.80 -20.12 -19.07
C VAL A 83 3.98 -19.62 -18.25
N PHE A 84 5.16 -19.44 -18.87
CA PHE A 84 6.30 -18.83 -18.17
C PHE A 84 6.05 -17.33 -17.90
N PRO A 85 6.67 -16.76 -16.85
CA PRO A 85 6.64 -15.33 -16.61
C PRO A 85 7.16 -14.55 -17.80
N LYS A 86 6.67 -13.31 -17.95
CA LYS A 86 7.13 -12.40 -19.00
C LYS A 86 8.36 -11.64 -18.51
N PHE A 87 9.43 -11.73 -19.26
CA PHE A 87 10.69 -11.02 -19.00
C PHE A 87 10.92 -9.96 -20.09
N GLY A 88 11.59 -8.87 -19.74
CA GLY A 88 12.03 -7.87 -20.71
C GLY A 88 13.22 -8.34 -21.55
N THR A 89 13.89 -7.38 -22.20
CA THR A 89 15.02 -7.63 -23.10
C THR A 89 16.36 -7.18 -22.53
N GLU A 90 16.39 -6.72 -21.28
CA GLU A 90 17.62 -6.30 -20.61
C GLU A 90 18.48 -7.50 -20.21
N ASP A 91 19.79 -7.30 -20.07
CA ASP A 91 20.73 -8.39 -19.74
C ASP A 91 20.35 -9.13 -18.45
N TRP A 92 19.87 -8.38 -17.45
CA TRP A 92 19.41 -8.96 -16.20
C TRP A 92 18.17 -9.83 -16.36
N ASP A 93 17.22 -9.42 -17.20
CA ASP A 93 16.00 -10.18 -17.49
C ASP A 93 16.30 -11.49 -18.25
N ILE A 94 17.30 -11.46 -19.14
CA ILE A 94 17.79 -12.64 -19.84
C ILE A 94 18.35 -13.64 -18.83
N VAL A 95 19.22 -13.18 -17.91
CA VAL A 95 19.82 -14.02 -16.87
C VAL A 95 18.76 -14.60 -15.94
N ARG A 96 17.76 -13.80 -15.53
CA ARG A 96 16.67 -14.26 -14.65
C ARG A 96 15.82 -15.33 -15.32
N ARG A 97 15.48 -15.14 -16.61
CA ARG A 97 14.75 -16.13 -17.40
C ARG A 97 15.52 -17.45 -17.50
N GLU A 98 16.80 -17.39 -17.85
CA GLU A 98 17.64 -18.59 -17.94
C GLU A 98 17.79 -19.29 -16.57
N GLY A 99 17.95 -18.51 -15.50
CA GLY A 99 17.98 -19.01 -14.13
C GLY A 99 16.71 -19.76 -13.77
N LEU A 100 15.53 -19.19 -14.04
CA LEU A 100 14.25 -19.83 -13.78
C LEU A 100 14.07 -21.11 -14.59
N GLU A 101 14.43 -21.10 -15.88
CA GLU A 101 14.35 -22.29 -16.72
C GLU A 101 15.24 -23.43 -16.19
N ASN A 102 16.48 -23.11 -15.80
CA ASN A 102 17.39 -24.10 -15.22
C ASN A 102 16.87 -24.64 -13.89
N PHE A 103 16.36 -23.76 -13.03
CA PHE A 103 15.75 -24.19 -11.76
C PHE A 103 14.54 -25.10 -11.98
N VAL A 104 13.68 -24.79 -12.95
CA VAL A 104 12.52 -25.62 -13.30
C VAL A 104 12.96 -26.99 -13.83
N LYS A 105 14.04 -27.07 -14.62
CA LYS A 105 14.62 -28.35 -15.07
C LYS A 105 15.16 -29.16 -13.88
N GLU A 106 15.96 -28.54 -13.03
CA GLU A 106 16.53 -29.17 -11.83
C GLU A 106 15.42 -29.67 -10.89
N LEU A 107 14.37 -28.88 -10.68
CA LEU A 107 13.22 -29.27 -9.85
C LEU A 107 12.48 -30.46 -10.46
N TYR A 108 12.32 -30.50 -11.78
CA TYR A 108 11.74 -31.65 -12.48
C TYR A 108 12.61 -32.91 -12.33
N GLU A 109 13.94 -32.79 -12.40
CA GLU A 109 14.86 -33.91 -12.19
C GLU A 109 14.78 -34.48 -10.77
N VAL A 110 14.46 -33.64 -9.78
CA VAL A 110 14.32 -34.04 -8.37
C VAL A 110 12.93 -34.62 -8.09
N GLU A 111 11.86 -33.89 -8.43
CA GLU A 111 10.46 -34.28 -8.17
C GLU A 111 9.54 -33.96 -9.37
N PRO A 112 9.46 -34.86 -10.37
CA PRO A 112 8.60 -34.69 -11.54
C PRO A 112 7.11 -34.58 -11.19
N ALA A 113 6.67 -35.15 -10.07
CA ALA A 113 5.26 -35.22 -9.71
C ALA A 113 4.64 -33.84 -9.45
N VAL A 114 5.45 -32.84 -9.05
CA VAL A 114 5.01 -31.45 -8.83
C VAL A 114 4.43 -30.82 -10.11
N PHE A 115 4.90 -31.26 -11.29
CA PHE A 115 4.46 -30.73 -12.58
C PHE A 115 3.32 -31.53 -13.21
N MET A 116 2.84 -32.59 -12.55
CA MET A 116 1.78 -33.43 -13.09
C MET A 116 0.39 -32.85 -12.90
N LYS A 117 -0.46 -33.00 -13.93
CA LYS A 117 -1.90 -32.67 -13.91
C LYS A 117 -2.24 -31.21 -13.57
N LEU A 118 -1.28 -30.30 -13.68
CA LEU A 118 -1.55 -28.87 -13.59
C LEU A 118 -2.28 -28.39 -14.85
N ASN A 119 -3.38 -27.66 -14.67
CA ASN A 119 -4.01 -26.93 -15.77
C ASN A 119 -3.15 -25.71 -16.16
N LYS A 120 -3.47 -25.06 -17.29
CA LYS A 120 -2.69 -23.93 -17.81
C LYS A 120 -2.52 -22.80 -16.79
N GLU A 121 -3.56 -22.49 -16.01
CA GLU A 121 -3.55 -21.43 -15.02
C GLU A 121 -2.69 -21.79 -13.79
N GLN A 122 -2.81 -23.03 -13.29
CA GLN A 122 -1.99 -23.55 -12.21
C GLN A 122 -0.50 -23.56 -12.58
N LYS A 123 -0.16 -23.94 -13.81
CA LYS A 123 1.23 -23.86 -14.32
C LYS A 123 1.75 -22.43 -14.26
N ARG A 124 0.96 -21.47 -14.77
CA ARG A 124 1.33 -20.05 -14.78
C ARG A 124 1.57 -19.53 -13.37
N VAL A 125 0.64 -19.76 -12.45
CA VAL A 125 0.76 -19.34 -11.05
C VAL A 125 1.98 -19.98 -10.40
N PHE A 126 2.19 -21.28 -10.59
CA PHE A 126 3.32 -21.99 -10.00
C PHE A 126 4.67 -21.44 -10.49
N LEU A 127 4.83 -21.22 -11.80
CA LEU A 127 6.06 -20.66 -12.35
C LEU A 127 6.30 -19.21 -11.92
N GLU A 128 5.24 -18.41 -11.80
CA GLU A 128 5.33 -17.04 -11.28
C GLU A 128 5.78 -17.04 -9.80
N LEU A 129 5.24 -17.94 -8.98
CA LEU A 129 5.67 -18.11 -7.59
C LEU A 129 7.14 -18.54 -7.51
N LEU A 130 7.59 -19.49 -8.34
CA LEU A 130 9.00 -19.86 -8.39
C LEU A 130 9.88 -18.66 -8.76
N ASN A 131 9.47 -17.88 -9.76
CA ASN A 131 10.18 -16.68 -10.18
C ASN A 131 10.30 -15.63 -9.07
N LEU A 132 9.26 -15.45 -8.25
CA LEU A 132 9.27 -14.55 -7.10
C LEU A 132 10.11 -15.11 -5.94
N VAL A 133 10.07 -16.41 -5.68
CA VAL A 133 10.90 -17.05 -4.64
C VAL A 133 12.38 -16.99 -5.01
N MET A 134 12.73 -17.09 -6.28
CA MET A 134 14.12 -16.96 -6.74
C MET A 134 14.68 -15.55 -6.55
N ASP A 135 13.81 -14.54 -6.58
CA ASP A 135 14.16 -13.15 -6.33
C ASP A 135 14.28 -12.85 -4.83
N SER A 136 15.51 -12.64 -4.36
CA SER A 136 15.77 -12.40 -2.94
C SER A 136 15.05 -11.17 -2.39
N GLY A 137 14.70 -10.18 -3.22
CA GLY A 137 13.98 -8.99 -2.78
C GLY A 137 12.49 -9.25 -2.52
N GLU A 138 11.89 -10.18 -3.25
CA GLU A 138 10.45 -10.47 -3.21
C GLU A 138 10.09 -11.66 -2.32
N ARG A 139 11.05 -12.56 -2.06
CA ARG A 139 10.84 -13.80 -1.30
C ARG A 139 10.17 -13.58 0.06
N ASP A 140 10.73 -12.71 0.89
CA ASP A 140 10.23 -12.48 2.25
C ASP A 140 8.83 -11.87 2.25
N SER A 141 8.57 -10.97 1.30
CA SER A 141 7.26 -10.34 1.10
C SER A 141 6.21 -11.37 0.65
N LEU A 142 6.56 -12.25 -0.28
CA LEU A 142 5.68 -13.31 -0.75
C LEU A 142 5.30 -14.27 0.38
N PHE A 143 6.26 -14.73 1.19
CA PHE A 143 5.95 -15.62 2.31
C PHE A 143 5.01 -14.97 3.32
N LYS A 144 5.22 -13.70 3.67
CA LYS A 144 4.29 -12.95 4.54
C LYS A 144 2.87 -12.90 3.99
N ILE A 145 2.71 -12.71 2.68
CA ILE A 145 1.39 -12.69 2.02
C ILE A 145 0.76 -14.08 2.04
N LEU A 146 1.52 -15.13 1.73
CA LEU A 146 1.03 -16.50 1.74
C LEU A 146 0.62 -16.94 3.15
N ASP A 147 1.44 -16.66 4.14
CA ASP A 147 1.15 -16.95 5.55
C ASP A 147 -0.14 -16.24 5.99
N ALA A 148 -0.29 -14.95 5.68
CA ALA A 148 -1.52 -14.21 5.97
C ALA A 148 -2.76 -14.84 5.32
N VAL A 149 -2.66 -15.36 4.08
CA VAL A 149 -3.79 -16.04 3.41
C VAL A 149 -4.07 -17.43 4.02
N VAL A 150 -3.04 -18.12 4.52
CA VAL A 150 -3.19 -19.41 5.21
C VAL A 150 -3.87 -19.24 6.57
N GLU A 151 -3.56 -18.15 7.29
CA GLU A 151 -4.14 -17.80 8.60
C GLU A 151 -5.64 -17.43 8.53
N LEU A 152 -6.13 -16.95 7.37
CA LEU A 152 -7.55 -16.67 7.18
C LEU A 152 -8.42 -17.94 7.33
N ASP A 153 -9.60 -17.81 7.91
CA ASP A 153 -10.55 -18.92 7.98
C ASP A 153 -11.23 -19.20 6.62
N SER A 154 -12.05 -20.26 6.54
CA SER A 154 -12.70 -20.61 5.27
C SER A 154 -13.72 -19.57 4.78
N ASN A 155 -14.35 -18.80 5.67
CA ASN A 155 -15.31 -17.77 5.29
C ASN A 155 -14.57 -16.53 4.82
N ASP A 156 -13.55 -16.10 5.56
CA ASP A 156 -12.71 -14.95 5.21
C ASP A 156 -12.01 -15.16 3.85
N ARG A 157 -11.49 -16.37 3.58
CA ARG A 157 -10.92 -16.70 2.25
C ARG A 157 -11.94 -16.58 1.12
N LYS A 158 -13.19 -17.00 1.34
CA LYS A 158 -14.26 -16.86 0.34
C LYS A 158 -14.64 -15.41 0.11
N GLU A 159 -14.69 -14.61 1.17
CA GLU A 159 -14.97 -13.18 1.07
C GLU A 159 -13.84 -12.42 0.37
N PHE A 160 -12.58 -12.73 0.72
CA PHE A 160 -11.42 -12.17 0.06
C PHE A 160 -11.41 -12.50 -1.44
N ALA A 161 -11.72 -13.74 -1.82
CA ALA A 161 -11.86 -14.12 -3.23
C ALA A 161 -12.93 -13.28 -3.96
N LYS A 162 -14.11 -13.08 -3.34
CA LYS A 162 -15.18 -12.23 -3.90
C LYS A 162 -14.75 -10.77 -4.07
N ILE A 163 -13.97 -10.23 -3.13
CA ILE A 163 -13.42 -8.87 -3.25
C ILE A 163 -12.50 -8.79 -4.49
N LEU A 164 -11.67 -9.81 -4.71
CA LEU A 164 -10.74 -9.86 -5.85
C LEU A 164 -11.45 -10.07 -7.21
N GLU A 165 -12.66 -10.61 -7.23
CA GLU A 165 -13.50 -10.72 -8.44
C GLU A 165 -14.00 -9.35 -8.91
N ILE A 166 -14.33 -8.45 -7.99
CA ILE A 166 -14.90 -7.13 -8.31
C ILE A 166 -13.88 -5.99 -8.29
N THR A 167 -12.75 -6.17 -7.60
CA THR A 167 -11.72 -5.14 -7.41
C THR A 167 -10.33 -5.71 -7.61
N ARG A 168 -9.47 -4.99 -8.33
CA ARG A 168 -8.06 -5.39 -8.49
C ARG A 168 -7.31 -5.24 -7.17
N LEU A 169 -6.47 -6.22 -6.81
CA LEU A 169 -5.66 -6.18 -5.59
C LEU A 169 -4.85 -4.87 -5.44
N LYS A 170 -4.32 -4.34 -6.55
CA LYS A 170 -3.64 -3.03 -6.59
C LYS A 170 -4.49 -1.90 -5.97
N GLN A 171 -5.80 -1.88 -6.23
CA GLN A 171 -6.70 -0.85 -5.70
C GLN A 171 -7.07 -1.06 -4.24
N VAL A 172 -7.15 -2.33 -3.81
CA VAL A 172 -7.29 -2.65 -2.38
C VAL A 172 -6.08 -2.13 -1.62
N VAL A 173 -4.87 -2.47 -2.10
CA VAL A 173 -3.61 -2.03 -1.48
C VAL A 173 -3.48 -0.51 -1.47
N SER A 174 -3.75 0.18 -2.58
CA SER A 174 -3.64 1.64 -2.66
C SER A 174 -4.61 2.35 -1.71
N THR A 175 -5.83 1.85 -1.57
CA THR A 175 -6.84 2.43 -0.68
C THR A 175 -6.46 2.25 0.79
N ILE A 176 -6.01 1.05 1.17
CA ILE A 176 -5.54 0.79 2.54
C ILE A 176 -4.30 1.63 2.85
N LYS A 177 -3.37 1.75 1.90
CA LYS A 177 -2.18 2.59 2.02
C LYS A 177 -2.56 4.06 2.22
N LEU A 178 -3.50 4.60 1.44
CA LEU A 178 -4.00 5.97 1.60
C LEU A 178 -4.54 6.22 3.01
N ILE A 179 -5.36 5.31 3.56
CA ILE A 179 -5.92 5.46 4.90
C ILE A 179 -4.82 5.40 5.98
N SER A 180 -3.87 4.46 5.85
CA SER A 180 -2.72 4.35 6.75
C SER A 180 -1.86 5.62 6.72
N ASP A 181 -1.63 6.15 5.53
CA ASP A 181 -0.82 7.33 5.29
C ASP A 181 -1.47 8.61 5.85
N ARG A 182 -2.80 8.73 5.77
CA ARG A 182 -3.56 9.81 6.43
C ARG A 182 -3.41 9.78 7.95
N LEU A 183 -3.45 8.58 8.52
CA LEU A 183 -3.24 8.43 9.96
C LEU A 183 -1.80 8.77 10.35
N LEU A 184 -0.81 8.35 9.57
CA LEU A 184 0.59 8.74 9.77
C LEU A 184 0.75 10.27 9.71
N THR A 185 0.17 10.92 8.70
CA THR A 185 0.16 12.39 8.58
C THR A 185 -0.46 13.03 9.82
N LEU A 186 -1.60 12.53 10.31
CA LEU A 186 -2.24 13.09 11.51
C LEU A 186 -1.34 12.96 12.76
N GLU A 187 -0.71 11.81 12.98
CA GLU A 187 0.22 11.61 14.10
C GLU A 187 1.47 12.48 13.98
N ASN A 188 1.99 12.66 12.76
CA ASN A 188 3.11 13.54 12.48
C ASN A 188 2.76 15.02 12.67
N LEU A 189 1.55 15.45 12.27
CA LEU A 189 1.05 16.79 12.56
C LEU A 189 0.96 17.03 14.06
N LYS A 190 0.41 16.07 14.83
CA LYS A 190 0.37 16.13 16.30
C LYS A 190 1.77 16.30 16.89
N LYS A 191 2.79 15.60 16.37
CA LYS A 191 4.19 15.80 16.80
C LYS A 191 4.66 17.22 16.52
N ILE A 192 4.45 17.76 15.33
CA ILE A 192 4.87 19.12 14.96
C ILE A 192 4.21 20.18 15.86
N VAL A 193 2.91 20.06 16.12
CA VAL A 193 2.15 21.10 16.84
C VAL A 193 2.22 20.97 18.37
N PHE A 194 2.37 19.76 18.92
CA PHE A 194 2.36 19.55 20.37
C PHE A 194 3.74 19.23 20.98
N ASN A 195 4.70 18.72 20.20
CA ASN A 195 6.05 18.50 20.69
C ASN A 195 6.95 19.72 20.43
N HIS A 196 6.86 20.72 21.31
CA HIS A 196 7.63 21.96 21.21
C HIS A 196 9.16 21.78 21.28
N THR A 197 9.65 20.61 21.71
CA THR A 197 11.10 20.31 21.69
C THR A 197 11.66 20.15 20.29
N LEU A 198 10.80 19.86 19.28
CA LEU A 198 11.20 19.79 17.88
C LEU A 198 11.51 21.15 17.27
N GLN A 199 11.08 22.25 17.91
CA GLN A 199 11.31 23.63 17.43
C GLN A 199 10.94 23.84 15.95
N ALA A 200 9.86 23.19 15.49
CA ALA A 200 9.39 23.34 14.12
C ALA A 200 9.16 24.82 13.79
N ASN A 201 9.57 25.26 12.61
CA ASN A 201 9.36 26.61 12.10
C ASN A 201 7.93 26.76 11.52
N GLU A 202 7.36 27.97 11.56
CA GLU A 202 6.02 28.23 11.03
C GLU A 202 5.94 27.95 9.53
N VAL A 203 6.75 28.66 8.74
CA VAL A 203 6.74 28.61 7.27
C VAL A 203 7.33 27.29 6.77
N ARG A 204 8.61 27.06 7.07
CA ARG A 204 9.41 25.97 6.47
C ARG A 204 8.88 24.58 6.82
N ASP A 205 8.35 24.42 8.02
CA ASP A 205 8.00 23.10 8.54
C ASP A 205 6.47 22.93 8.65
N LEU A 206 5.76 23.81 9.37
CA LEU A 206 4.33 23.64 9.62
C LEU A 206 3.45 24.02 8.41
N GLN A 207 3.62 25.20 7.81
CA GLN A 207 2.84 25.62 6.64
C GLN A 207 3.17 24.71 5.45
N SER A 208 4.45 24.46 5.16
CA SER A 208 4.87 23.49 4.14
C SER A 208 4.27 22.08 4.33
N PHE A 209 4.09 21.63 5.57
CA PHE A 209 3.38 20.38 5.86
C PHE A 209 1.89 20.47 5.50
N ILE A 210 1.21 21.54 5.96
CA ILE A 210 -0.23 21.73 5.73
C ILE A 210 -0.54 21.90 4.24
N GLU A 211 0.29 22.62 3.49
CA GLU A 211 0.16 22.79 2.04
C GLU A 211 0.13 21.46 1.28
N LYS A 212 0.92 20.47 1.71
CA LYS A 212 0.91 19.13 1.10
C LYS A 212 -0.29 18.29 1.57
N HIS A 213 -0.85 18.60 2.74
CA HIS A 213 -1.86 17.79 3.42
C HIS A 213 -3.15 18.56 3.72
N TYR A 214 -3.55 19.49 2.86
CA TYR A 214 -4.71 20.36 3.09
C TYR A 214 -6.06 19.61 3.17
N TRP A 215 -6.09 18.33 2.80
CA TRP A 215 -7.24 17.43 3.01
C TRP A 215 -7.69 17.37 4.48
N ILE A 216 -6.83 17.77 5.43
CA ILE A 216 -7.21 17.94 6.84
C ILE A 216 -8.36 18.93 7.05
N PHE A 217 -8.61 19.84 6.11
CA PHE A 217 -9.74 20.78 6.14
C PHE A 217 -10.97 20.26 5.39
N GLY A 218 -10.80 19.31 4.47
CA GLY A 218 -11.87 18.69 3.69
C GLY A 218 -11.30 18.01 2.45
N GLU A 219 -11.89 16.89 2.05
CA GLU A 219 -11.45 16.11 0.88
C GLU A 219 -11.94 16.75 -0.43
N GLU A 220 -13.00 17.55 -0.33
CA GLU A 220 -13.71 18.20 -1.42
C GLU A 220 -13.02 19.50 -1.88
N TYR A 221 -12.01 19.95 -1.13
CA TYR A 221 -11.27 21.17 -1.43
C TYR A 221 -10.12 20.93 -2.41
N ARG A 222 -9.82 21.97 -3.18
CA ARG A 222 -8.64 22.13 -4.04
C ARG A 222 -7.87 23.35 -3.59
N MET A 223 -6.55 23.29 -3.72
CA MET A 223 -5.70 24.42 -3.35
C MET A 223 -5.76 25.53 -4.41
N VAL A 224 -6.02 26.76 -3.98
CA VAL A 224 -5.92 27.96 -4.81
C VAL A 224 -4.51 28.53 -4.69
N CYS A 225 -4.05 28.77 -3.46
CA CYS A 225 -2.71 29.23 -3.18
C CYS A 225 -2.29 28.95 -1.73
N ALA A 226 -1.00 29.07 -1.51
CA ALA A 226 -0.35 29.06 -0.20
C ALA A 226 0.45 30.37 -0.02
N GLU A 227 1.31 30.41 1.00
CA GLU A 227 2.22 31.53 1.31
C GLU A 227 2.96 32.03 0.05
N GLU A 228 3.38 33.30 0.03
CA GLU A 228 4.00 34.04 -1.10
C GLU A 228 3.04 34.51 -2.21
N VAL A 229 1.79 34.04 -2.26
CA VAL A 229 0.82 34.43 -3.30
C VAL A 229 -0.04 35.62 -2.86
N LYS A 230 0.00 36.70 -3.65
CA LYS A 230 -0.80 37.92 -3.46
C LYS A 230 -2.24 37.76 -3.96
N PHE A 231 -3.15 38.60 -3.47
CA PHE A 231 -4.58 38.52 -3.79
C PHE A 231 -4.91 38.54 -5.29
N GLU A 232 -4.21 39.32 -6.12
CA GLU A 232 -4.50 39.36 -7.57
C GLU A 232 -4.15 38.03 -8.26
N GLU A 233 -3.08 37.37 -7.83
CA GLU A 233 -2.73 36.03 -8.33
C GLU A 233 -3.66 34.95 -7.77
N ALA A 234 -3.98 35.04 -6.48
CA ALA A 234 -4.95 34.15 -5.83
C ALA A 234 -6.32 34.22 -6.51
N LEU A 235 -6.81 35.42 -6.80
CA LEU A 235 -8.06 35.65 -7.55
C LEU A 235 -8.02 35.01 -8.93
N ARG A 236 -6.90 35.15 -9.65
CA ARG A 236 -6.74 34.54 -10.98
C ARG A 236 -6.80 33.02 -10.90
N LYS A 237 -6.10 32.39 -9.94
CA LYS A 237 -6.12 30.93 -9.75
C LYS A 237 -7.52 30.46 -9.33
N TYR A 238 -8.16 31.17 -8.43
CA TYR A 238 -9.51 30.89 -7.96
C TYR A 238 -10.54 30.89 -9.10
N ILE A 239 -10.57 31.94 -9.93
CA ILE A 239 -11.45 32.03 -11.09
C ILE A 239 -11.15 30.90 -12.09
N TYR A 240 -9.86 30.55 -12.28
CA TYR A 240 -9.49 29.45 -13.17
C TYR A 240 -10.01 28.10 -12.67
N ILE A 241 -9.91 27.82 -11.37
CA ILE A 241 -10.41 26.57 -10.77
C ILE A 241 -11.93 26.46 -10.92
N LEU A 242 -12.67 27.55 -10.66
CA LEU A 242 -14.13 27.53 -10.71
C LEU A 242 -14.71 27.59 -12.13
N ARG A 243 -14.09 28.38 -13.01
CA ARG A 243 -14.70 28.78 -14.30
C ARG A 243 -13.84 28.44 -15.51
N GLY A 244 -12.59 28.00 -15.33
CA GLY A 244 -11.65 27.71 -16.41
C GLY A 244 -11.09 28.95 -17.12
N VAL A 245 -11.32 30.14 -16.58
CA VAL A 245 -10.92 31.43 -17.18
C VAL A 245 -9.73 32.04 -16.44
N SER A 246 -8.75 32.55 -17.17
CA SER A 246 -7.57 33.23 -16.60
C SER A 246 -7.50 34.67 -17.09
N GLU A 247 -8.12 35.57 -16.34
CA GLU A 247 -8.09 37.01 -16.60
C GLU A 247 -7.28 37.73 -15.53
N LYS A 248 -6.47 38.72 -15.95
CA LYS A 248 -5.82 39.62 -15.00
C LYS A 248 -6.87 40.58 -14.44
N LYS A 249 -7.03 40.56 -13.12
CA LYS A 249 -7.90 41.47 -12.38
C LYS A 249 -7.03 42.36 -11.47
N TYR A 250 -7.43 43.61 -11.34
CA TYR A 250 -6.78 44.58 -10.46
C TYR A 250 -7.61 44.74 -9.19
N ILE A 251 -6.96 44.69 -8.03
CA ILE A 251 -7.63 44.89 -6.75
C ILE A 251 -7.29 46.28 -6.21
N ALA A 252 -8.31 47.13 -6.05
CA ALA A 252 -8.19 48.44 -5.45
C ALA A 252 -8.42 48.36 -3.92
N HIS A 253 -7.48 47.75 -3.18
CA HIS A 253 -7.55 47.64 -1.72
C HIS A 253 -6.16 47.87 -1.09
N PRO A 254 -6.03 48.56 0.07
CA PRO A 254 -4.75 48.79 0.73
C PRO A 254 -3.97 47.51 1.05
N ASN A 255 -4.70 46.43 1.37
CA ASN A 255 -4.12 45.14 1.78
C ASN A 255 -3.91 44.15 0.61
N LYS A 256 -4.03 44.57 -0.65
CA LYS A 256 -3.95 43.66 -1.81
C LYS A 256 -2.62 42.89 -1.96
N TYR A 257 -1.55 43.38 -1.32
CA TYR A 257 -0.23 42.77 -1.33
C TYR A 257 0.04 41.84 -0.15
N LYS A 258 -0.95 41.64 0.72
CA LYS A 258 -0.84 40.63 1.77
C LYS A 258 -0.92 39.22 1.19
N GLU A 259 -0.34 38.29 1.92
CA GLU A 259 -0.17 36.89 1.55
C GLU A 259 -0.95 36.06 2.56
N MET A 260 -1.78 35.14 2.07
CA MET A 260 -2.57 34.24 2.90
C MET A 260 -1.80 32.92 3.05
N ASP A 261 -1.74 32.37 4.26
CA ASP A 261 -1.03 31.10 4.49
C ASP A 261 -1.66 29.95 3.68
N LEU A 262 -2.99 29.89 3.60
CA LEU A 262 -3.69 28.90 2.78
C LEU A 262 -5.03 29.44 2.27
N PHE A 263 -5.30 29.23 0.98
CA PHE A 263 -6.60 29.47 0.37
C PHE A 263 -7.04 28.24 -0.44
N LEU A 264 -8.18 27.68 -0.05
CA LEU A 264 -8.81 26.52 -0.65
C LEU A 264 -10.19 26.86 -1.22
N THR A 265 -10.59 26.15 -2.28
CA THR A 265 -11.94 26.24 -2.85
C THR A 265 -12.45 24.86 -3.25
N GLY A 266 -13.74 24.62 -3.17
CA GLY A 266 -14.36 23.39 -3.64
C GLY A 266 -15.78 23.62 -4.13
N THR A 267 -16.17 22.89 -5.18
CA THR A 267 -17.49 22.98 -5.81
C THR A 267 -18.38 21.78 -5.51
N ASP A 268 -17.81 20.71 -4.95
CA ASP A 268 -18.44 19.40 -4.84
C ASP A 268 -19.26 19.28 -3.53
N PHE A 269 -19.91 20.37 -3.13
CA PHE A 269 -20.76 20.43 -1.94
C PHE A 269 -22.22 20.15 -2.29
N ARG A 270 -22.97 19.61 -1.32
CA ARG A 270 -24.35 19.12 -1.54
C ARG A 270 -25.34 20.22 -1.94
N ASP A 271 -25.08 21.45 -1.54
CA ASP A 271 -25.89 22.62 -1.89
C ASP A 271 -25.53 23.23 -3.26
N GLY A 272 -24.53 22.66 -3.96
CA GLY A 272 -24.10 23.06 -5.30
C GLY A 272 -23.40 24.42 -5.33
N ARG A 273 -22.96 24.92 -4.17
CA ARG A 273 -22.32 26.22 -4.02
C ARG A 273 -20.82 26.07 -3.81
N PRO A 274 -19.98 26.93 -4.42
CA PRO A 274 -18.57 26.92 -4.10
C PRO A 274 -18.37 27.33 -2.63
N HIS A 275 -17.63 26.50 -1.90
CA HIS A 275 -17.18 26.81 -0.55
C HIS A 275 -15.70 27.10 -0.58
N ASN A 276 -15.33 28.19 0.09
CA ASN A 276 -13.98 28.72 0.11
C ASN A 276 -13.48 28.74 1.54
N ILE A 277 -12.22 28.37 1.74
CA ILE A 277 -11.57 28.45 3.05
C ILE A 277 -10.31 29.30 2.92
N VAL A 278 -10.18 30.31 3.77
CA VAL A 278 -8.90 31.01 4.00
C VAL A 278 -8.44 30.70 5.42
N VAL A 279 -7.22 30.17 5.54
CA VAL A 279 -6.63 29.80 6.82
C VAL A 279 -5.42 30.67 7.10
N GLU A 280 -5.37 31.22 8.31
CA GLU A 280 -4.16 31.81 8.90
C GLU A 280 -3.65 30.86 9.99
N ILE A 281 -2.38 30.48 9.90
CA ILE A 281 -1.73 29.48 10.72
C ILE A 281 -0.71 30.16 11.62
N LYS A 282 -0.78 29.88 12.91
CA LYS A 282 0.25 30.29 13.87
C LYS A 282 0.91 29.10 14.52
N ASN A 283 2.23 29.15 14.56
CA ASN A 283 3.05 28.11 15.12
C ASN A 283 2.90 28.07 16.65
N PRO A 284 2.46 26.95 17.21
CA PRO A 284 2.20 26.83 18.65
C PRO A 284 3.46 26.85 19.51
N THR A 285 4.64 26.70 18.92
CA THR A 285 5.93 26.84 19.62
C THR A 285 6.26 28.30 19.88
N THR A 286 6.08 29.17 18.89
CA THR A 286 6.40 30.60 18.96
C THR A 286 5.25 31.43 19.52
N ILE A 287 4.01 31.14 19.11
CA ILE A 287 2.80 31.86 19.49
C ILE A 287 1.94 30.95 20.36
N LYS A 288 2.11 31.07 21.68
CA LYS A 288 1.38 30.26 22.68
C LYS A 288 -0.09 30.66 22.82
N GLN A 289 -0.38 31.96 22.65
CA GLN A 289 -1.73 32.50 22.67
C GLN A 289 -1.89 33.46 21.50
N LEU A 290 -2.90 33.20 20.68
CA LEU A 290 -3.39 34.12 19.67
C LEU A 290 -3.95 35.37 20.34
N LYS A 291 -3.57 36.54 19.82
CA LYS A 291 -4.02 37.84 20.27
C LYS A 291 -4.82 38.53 19.17
N SER A 292 -5.36 39.71 19.48
CA SER A 292 -6.09 40.54 18.51
C SER A 292 -5.29 40.84 17.24
N GLU A 293 -3.96 40.90 17.30
CA GLU A 293 -3.11 41.13 16.13
C GLU A 293 -3.31 40.04 15.06
N GLN A 294 -3.25 38.77 15.44
CA GLN A 294 -3.42 37.64 14.51
C GLN A 294 -4.86 37.56 13.99
N LEU A 295 -5.85 37.85 14.84
CA LEU A 295 -7.25 37.89 14.39
C LEU A 295 -7.48 39.04 13.40
N ASN A 296 -6.94 40.22 13.68
CA ASN A 296 -7.04 41.38 12.80
C ASN A 296 -6.34 41.13 11.45
N GLN A 297 -5.27 40.34 11.43
CA GLN A 297 -4.60 39.94 10.19
C GLN A 297 -5.55 39.14 9.28
N LEU A 298 -6.27 38.16 9.82
CA LEU A 298 -7.27 37.39 9.08
C LEU A 298 -8.48 38.26 8.66
N GLU A 299 -8.94 39.15 9.53
CA GLU A 299 -10.02 40.11 9.20
C GLU A 299 -9.62 41.03 8.04
N GLN A 300 -8.34 41.39 7.92
CA GLN A 300 -7.84 42.18 6.80
C GLN A 300 -7.87 41.42 5.46
N TYR A 301 -7.76 40.09 5.47
CA TYR A 301 -7.95 39.26 4.27
C TYR A 301 -9.41 39.17 3.89
N MET A 302 -10.26 38.91 4.89
CA MET A 302 -11.72 38.89 4.74
C MET A 302 -12.22 40.20 4.12
N ASP A 303 -11.71 41.35 4.59
CA ASP A 303 -12.01 42.66 4.04
C ASP A 303 -11.64 42.82 2.56
N VAL A 304 -10.49 42.28 2.13
CA VAL A 304 -10.06 42.31 0.71
C VAL A 304 -10.98 41.43 -0.14
N ILE A 305 -11.33 40.25 0.37
CA ILE A 305 -12.15 39.28 -0.37
C ILE A 305 -13.57 39.80 -0.51
N LEU A 306 -14.22 40.16 0.60
CA LEU A 306 -15.64 40.51 0.61
C LEU A 306 -15.97 41.84 -0.10
N LYS A 307 -15.00 42.77 -0.22
CA LYS A 307 -15.20 44.04 -0.96
C LYS A 307 -14.99 43.91 -2.47
N GLN A 308 -14.60 42.73 -2.95
CA GLN A 308 -14.21 42.51 -4.34
C GLN A 308 -15.24 41.61 -5.02
N ASP A 309 -16.05 42.20 -5.91
CA ASP A 309 -17.08 41.48 -6.68
C ASP A 309 -16.53 40.28 -7.47
N CYS A 310 -15.25 40.31 -7.86
CA CYS A 310 -14.63 39.20 -8.59
C CYS A 310 -14.42 37.95 -7.71
N PHE A 311 -14.43 38.09 -6.38
CA PHE A 311 -14.41 36.97 -5.44
C PHE A 311 -15.81 36.52 -5.03
N ASN A 312 -16.85 37.35 -5.22
CA ASN A 312 -18.16 37.09 -4.63
C ASN A 312 -19.26 37.16 -5.68
N ASP A 313 -20.03 36.09 -5.76
CA ASP A 313 -21.37 36.11 -6.36
C ASP A 313 -22.42 35.70 -5.31
N ALA A 314 -23.69 35.61 -5.74
CA ALA A 314 -24.80 35.31 -4.84
C ALA A 314 -24.75 33.89 -4.20
N ASN A 315 -23.86 33.02 -4.68
CA ASN A 315 -23.77 31.62 -4.28
C ASN A 315 -22.41 31.26 -3.65
N GLU A 316 -21.51 32.22 -3.44
CA GLU A 316 -20.22 31.97 -2.79
C GLU A 316 -20.34 31.95 -1.27
N PHE A 317 -19.70 30.98 -0.62
CA PHE A 317 -19.61 30.93 0.84
C PHE A 317 -18.15 30.90 1.31
N TRP A 318 -17.80 31.79 2.24
CA TRP A 318 -16.43 31.96 2.74
C TRP A 318 -16.27 31.54 4.19
N THR A 319 -15.29 30.69 4.46
CA THR A 319 -14.90 30.31 5.82
C THR A 319 -13.49 30.82 6.10
N PHE A 320 -13.35 31.68 7.08
CA PHE A 320 -12.06 32.21 7.54
C PHE A 320 -11.68 31.51 8.85
N ILE A 321 -10.48 30.95 8.94
CA ILE A 321 -10.04 30.20 10.12
C ILE A 321 -8.67 30.69 10.59
N LEU A 322 -8.59 31.18 11.83
CA LEU A 322 -7.32 31.41 12.51
C LEU A 322 -7.00 30.20 13.38
N ILE A 323 -5.83 29.60 13.22
CA ILE A 323 -5.41 28.39 13.95
C ILE A 323 -4.19 28.68 14.82
N GLY A 324 -4.23 28.27 16.09
CA GLY A 324 -3.11 28.39 17.02
C GLY A 324 -3.16 27.38 18.17
N GLN A 325 -2.26 27.53 19.14
CA GLN A 325 -2.25 26.67 20.33
C GLN A 325 -3.44 26.96 21.25
N ASP A 326 -3.62 28.23 21.56
CA ASP A 326 -4.67 28.77 22.41
C ASP A 326 -4.90 30.24 22.03
N TYR A 327 -5.84 30.92 22.68
CA TYR A 327 -6.11 32.34 22.50
C TYR A 327 -6.31 33.05 23.84
N ASP A 328 -6.02 34.34 23.89
CA ASP A 328 -6.16 35.15 25.10
C ASP A 328 -7.63 35.49 25.43
N ASP A 329 -7.86 36.10 26.59
CA ASP A 329 -9.21 36.50 27.02
C ASP A 329 -9.85 37.57 26.11
N ILE A 330 -9.05 38.32 25.36
CA ILE A 330 -9.55 39.38 24.47
C ILE A 330 -10.14 38.73 23.22
N VAL A 331 -9.39 37.86 22.55
CA VAL A 331 -9.89 37.04 21.45
C VAL A 331 -11.04 36.17 21.94
N GLY A 332 -10.89 35.58 23.12
CA GLY A 332 -11.93 34.79 23.77
C GLY A 332 -13.25 35.53 23.92
N ARG A 333 -13.26 36.81 24.30
CA ARG A 333 -14.50 37.60 24.38
C ARG A 333 -15.19 37.84 23.04
N ARG A 334 -14.46 37.73 21.92
CA ARG A 334 -15.03 37.86 20.56
C ARG A 334 -15.63 36.55 20.04
N VAL A 335 -15.31 35.40 20.64
CA VAL A 335 -15.86 34.10 20.24
C VAL A 335 -17.32 33.99 20.70
N ILE A 336 -18.25 34.00 19.75
CA ILE A 336 -19.70 33.88 19.94
C ILE A 336 -20.09 32.44 20.32
N ASN A 337 -19.51 31.44 19.63
CA ASN A 337 -19.76 30.03 19.94
C ASN A 337 -18.46 29.33 20.34
N LYS A 338 -18.33 29.07 21.64
CA LYS A 338 -17.16 28.43 22.24
C LYS A 338 -16.97 26.97 21.85
N LEU A 339 -18.03 26.27 21.42
CA LEU A 339 -17.93 24.87 20.99
C LEU A 339 -17.32 24.74 19.60
N THR A 340 -17.53 25.74 18.74
CA THR A 340 -17.07 25.71 17.34
C THR A 340 -15.89 26.65 17.08
N GLY A 341 -15.64 27.61 17.98
CA GLY A 341 -14.67 28.68 17.79
C GLY A 341 -15.20 29.85 16.95
N LEU A 342 -16.51 29.92 16.67
CA LEU A 342 -17.11 30.94 15.81
C LEU A 342 -16.99 32.34 16.44
N VAL A 343 -16.45 33.29 15.67
CA VAL A 343 -16.25 34.70 16.03
C VAL A 343 -17.24 35.61 15.33
N GLN A 344 -17.49 35.40 14.03
CA GLN A 344 -18.47 36.17 13.24
C GLN A 344 -19.17 35.24 12.26
N ASN A 345 -20.41 35.56 11.93
CA ASN A 345 -21.20 34.83 10.94
C ASN A 345 -22.20 35.78 10.25
N ASP A 346 -22.28 35.66 8.94
CA ASP A 346 -23.26 36.32 8.08
C ASP A 346 -23.80 35.32 7.04
N SER A 347 -24.60 35.80 6.10
CA SER A 347 -25.25 35.02 5.03
C SER A 347 -24.26 34.34 4.08
N ASN A 348 -23.10 34.95 3.84
CA ASN A 348 -22.10 34.47 2.86
C ASN A 348 -20.71 34.21 3.47
N TYR A 349 -20.53 34.35 4.80
CA TYR A 349 -19.27 33.99 5.44
C TYR A 349 -19.39 33.58 6.91
N SER A 350 -18.38 32.86 7.39
CA SER A 350 -18.12 32.59 8.80
C SER A 350 -16.64 32.79 9.13
N LEU A 351 -16.35 33.34 10.31
CA LEU A 351 -15.01 33.51 10.85
C LEU A 351 -14.84 32.68 12.12
N TYR A 352 -13.78 31.87 12.19
CA TYR A 352 -13.47 30.99 13.29
C TYR A 352 -12.07 31.24 13.85
N VAL A 353 -11.92 31.04 15.16
CA VAL A 353 -10.63 30.85 15.83
C VAL A 353 -10.63 29.44 16.38
N LYS A 354 -9.70 28.60 15.91
CA LYS A 354 -9.59 27.19 16.28
C LYS A 354 -8.24 26.87 16.91
N LYS A 355 -8.23 25.88 17.81
CA LYS A 355 -7.01 25.30 18.37
C LYS A 355 -6.51 24.15 17.50
N TRP A 356 -5.20 23.91 17.49
CA TRP A 356 -4.62 22.72 16.84
C TRP A 356 -5.23 21.40 17.35
N SER A 357 -5.60 21.34 18.63
CA SER A 357 -6.30 20.19 19.21
C SER A 357 -7.68 19.99 18.60
N GLU A 358 -8.39 21.05 18.27
CA GLU A 358 -9.71 20.96 17.63
C GLU A 358 -9.59 20.42 16.21
N ILE A 359 -8.64 20.95 15.42
CA ILE A 359 -8.37 20.52 14.05
C ILE A 359 -8.00 19.03 14.00
N THR A 360 -7.00 18.63 14.80
CA THR A 360 -6.54 17.24 14.84
C THR A 360 -7.64 16.28 15.29
N ASN A 361 -8.46 16.67 16.29
CA ASN A 361 -9.60 15.86 16.74
C ASN A 361 -10.76 15.81 15.72
N GLU A 362 -10.97 16.86 14.92
CA GLU A 362 -11.95 16.85 13.82
C GLU A 362 -11.55 15.85 12.75
N VAL A 363 -10.30 15.87 12.31
CA VAL A 363 -9.74 14.90 11.35
C VAL A 363 -9.82 13.48 11.91
N GLU A 364 -9.43 13.29 13.17
CA GLU A 364 -9.47 11.97 13.81
C GLU A 364 -10.90 11.41 13.85
N ARG A 365 -11.90 12.24 14.15
CA ARG A 365 -13.31 11.86 14.13
C ARG A 365 -13.78 11.48 12.72
N ARG A 366 -13.35 12.21 11.68
CA ARG A 366 -13.65 11.84 10.27
C ARG A 366 -13.08 10.47 9.91
N LEU A 367 -11.87 10.16 10.37
CA LEU A 367 -11.21 8.88 10.09
C LEU A 367 -11.68 7.73 11.00
N LYS A 368 -12.26 8.02 12.16
CA LYS A 368 -12.59 7.05 13.22
C LYS A 368 -13.31 5.81 12.71
N TYR A 369 -14.36 5.98 11.89
CA TYR A 369 -15.15 4.86 11.40
C TYR A 369 -14.29 3.85 10.60
N LEU A 370 -13.42 4.35 9.72
CA LEU A 370 -12.53 3.50 8.92
C LEU A 370 -11.45 2.88 9.79
N LEU A 371 -10.88 3.63 10.72
CA LEU A 371 -9.83 3.16 11.62
C LEU A 371 -10.32 2.05 12.56
N ASP A 372 -11.53 2.18 13.10
CA ASP A 372 -12.14 1.18 13.99
C ASP A 372 -12.39 -0.16 13.24
N LYS A 373 -12.56 -0.12 11.91
CA LYS A 373 -12.69 -1.32 11.06
C LYS A 373 -11.35 -1.93 10.66
N LEU A 374 -10.37 -1.10 10.34
CA LEU A 374 -9.03 -1.56 9.92
C LEU A 374 -8.16 -2.05 11.09
N LYS A 375 -8.47 -1.64 12.33
CA LYS A 375 -7.73 -2.02 13.54
C LYS A 375 -6.22 -1.78 13.43
N ILE A 376 -5.82 -0.66 12.81
CA ILE A 376 -4.41 -0.32 12.61
C ILE A 376 -3.73 -0.07 13.96
N GLU A 377 -2.60 -0.74 14.20
CA GLU A 377 -1.78 -0.55 15.39
C GLU A 377 -1.04 0.80 15.33
N ARG A 378 -1.62 1.84 15.92
CA ARG A 378 -1.07 3.21 15.85
C ARG A 378 0.37 3.34 16.36
N ALA A 379 0.74 2.54 17.35
CA ALA A 379 2.06 2.58 17.99
C ALA A 379 3.21 2.21 17.04
N THR A 380 2.93 1.51 15.93
CA THR A 380 3.95 1.07 14.97
C THR A 380 4.08 1.99 13.76
N LEU A 381 3.19 2.97 13.59
CA LEU A 381 3.09 3.81 12.39
C LEU A 381 4.18 4.88 12.28
N SER A 382 4.43 5.65 13.34
CA SER A 382 5.39 6.76 13.31
C SER A 382 6.54 6.52 14.28
N LYS A 383 7.66 6.00 13.77
CA LYS A 383 8.88 5.77 14.55
C LYS A 383 9.84 6.97 14.58
N SER A 384 9.54 8.00 13.79
CA SER A 384 10.34 9.23 13.70
C SER A 384 10.51 9.91 15.06
N GLN A 385 11.75 10.29 15.36
CA GLN A 385 12.16 10.99 16.57
C GLN A 385 12.64 12.43 16.29
N SER A 386 13.04 12.72 15.05
CA SER A 386 13.47 14.07 14.64
C SER A 386 12.51 14.72 13.65
N LEU A 387 12.57 16.05 13.57
CA LEU A 387 11.75 16.82 12.63
C LEU A 387 12.05 16.45 11.17
N ASN A 388 13.32 16.21 10.83
CA ASN A 388 13.71 15.82 9.47
C ASN A 388 13.12 14.46 9.07
N GLU A 389 13.09 13.50 9.98
CA GLU A 389 12.47 12.20 9.73
C GLU A 389 10.96 12.35 9.51
N VAL A 390 10.29 13.16 10.34
CA VAL A 390 8.86 13.48 10.20
C VAL A 390 8.56 14.10 8.83
N MET A 391 9.34 15.09 8.39
CA MET A 391 9.12 15.76 7.09
C MET A 391 9.41 14.84 5.90
N ASN A 392 10.37 13.92 6.03
CA ASN A 392 10.69 12.93 5.00
C ASN A 392 9.61 11.87 4.84
N GLU A 393 9.08 11.32 5.95
CA GLU A 393 7.96 10.35 5.93
C GLU A 393 6.73 10.92 5.21
N VAL A 394 6.50 12.21 5.39
CA VAL A 394 5.30 12.91 4.93
C VAL A 394 5.42 13.40 3.48
N SER A 395 6.64 13.57 2.97
CA SER A 395 6.86 13.99 1.59
C SER A 395 6.65 12.86 0.57
N ASN A 396 6.84 11.60 0.97
CA ASN A 396 6.62 10.42 0.12
C ASN A 396 5.27 9.73 0.40
N ASN A 397 4.35 10.44 1.04
CA ASN A 397 3.09 9.92 1.56
C ASN A 397 1.99 10.01 0.49
N THR A 398 1.21 8.94 0.32
CA THR A 398 0.16 8.86 -0.73
C THR A 398 -1.05 9.76 -0.46
N ALA A 399 -1.20 10.27 0.77
CA ALA A 399 -2.22 11.24 1.14
C ALA A 399 -1.83 12.69 0.81
N ALA A 400 -0.60 12.93 0.33
CA ALA A 400 -0.22 14.25 -0.17
C ALA A 400 -1.11 14.62 -1.36
N MET A 401 -1.71 15.81 -1.30
CA MET A 401 -2.57 16.31 -2.35
C MET A 401 -1.72 16.95 -3.46
N VAL A 402 -2.13 16.77 -4.70
CA VAL A 402 -1.51 17.45 -5.84
C VAL A 402 -2.05 18.89 -5.91
N SER A 403 -1.15 19.85 -6.13
CA SER A 403 -1.50 21.27 -6.31
C SER A 403 -1.95 21.61 -7.73
#